data_AF-A0A1J5DT45-F1
#
_entry.id   AF-A0A1J5DT45-F1
#
_cell.length_a   1.000
_cell.length_b   1.000
_cell.length_c   1.000
_cell.angle_alpha   90.00
_cell.angle_beta   90.00
_cell.angle_gamma   90.00
#
_symmetry.space_group_name_H-M   'P 1'
#
loop_
_entity.id
_entity.type
_entity.pdbx_description
1 polymer ?
#
loop_
_entity_poly.entity_id
_entity_poly.type
_entity_poly.pdbx_seq_one_letter_code
_entity_poly.pdbx_strand_id
1 'polypeptide(L)' 'MLYNLILTKANEWLSSNRCTVKPILDYINANGNLREAQSQALLVYLFLKIEGENKPLWQLFVSGFFPAMNDFLF' A
#
# COMPACT_ATOMS: atom_id res chain seq x y z
N MET A 1 -4.13 13.57 -1.73
CA MET A 1 -2.79 13.68 -2.34
C MET A 1 -1.80 12.67 -1.75
N LEU A 2 -1.37 12.78 -0.48
CA LEU A 2 -0.45 11.82 0.14
C LEU A 2 -1.03 10.40 0.25
N TYR A 3 -2.25 10.28 0.77
CA TYR A 3 -2.94 8.99 0.89
C TYR A 3 -3.07 8.27 -0.46
N ASN A 4 -3.51 9.00 -1.50
CA ASN A 4 -3.68 8.43 -2.84
C ASN A 4 -2.36 7.91 -3.41
N LEU A 5 -1.24 8.61 -3.20
CA LEU A 5 0.09 8.13 -3.62
C LEU A 5 0.44 6.78 -2.97
N ILE A 6 0.26 6.69 -1.65
CA ILE A 6 0.55 5.47 -0.89
C ILE A 6 -0.39 4.34 -1.34
N LEU A 7 -1.68 4.65 -1.52
CA LEU A 7 -2.68 3.69 -1.97
C LEU A 7 -2.37 3.17 -3.38
N THR A 8 -1.93 4.03 -4.31
CA THR A 8 -1.50 3.61 -5.65
C THR A 8 -0.34 2.61 -5.56
N LYS A 9 0.69 2.91 -4.75
CA LYS A 9 1.82 1.99 -4.55
C LYS A 9 1.43 0.69 -3.87
N ALA A 10 0.51 0.74 -2.92
CA ALA A 10 0.00 -0.45 -2.27
C ALA A 10 -0.77 -1.35 -3.27
N ASN A 11 -1.53 -0.76 -4.21
CA ASN A 11 -2.21 -1.49 -5.28
C ASN A 11 -1.24 -2.06 -6.34
N GLU A 12 -0.19 -1.32 -6.70
CA GLU A 12 0.90 -1.83 -7.54
C GLU A 12 1.56 -3.05 -6.87
N TRP A 13 1.84 -2.97 -5.56
CA TRP A 13 2.39 -4.08 -4.80
C TRP A 13 1.43 -5.29 -4.77
N LEU A 14 0.14 -5.09 -4.50
CA LEU A 14 -0.89 -6.14 -4.52
C LEU A 14 -1.00 -6.85 -5.87
N SER A 15 -0.74 -6.12 -6.96
CA SER A 15 -0.74 -6.65 -8.32
C SER A 15 0.56 -7.39 -8.69
N SER A 16 1.62 -7.20 -7.90
CA SER A 16 2.93 -7.79 -8.14
C SER A 16 3.10 -9.18 -7.51
N ASN A 17 4.03 -9.97 -8.04
CA ASN A 17 4.42 -11.26 -7.46
C ASN A 17 5.14 -11.14 -6.11
N ARG A 18 5.45 -9.92 -5.64
CA ARG A 18 6.11 -9.65 -4.35
C ARG A 18 5.13 -9.64 -3.18
N CYS A 19 3.82 -9.49 -3.42
CA CYS A 19 2.82 -9.49 -2.37
C CYS A 19 2.52 -10.91 -1.87
N THR A 20 3.28 -11.33 -0.85
CA THR A 20 3.15 -12.66 -0.23
C THR A 20 1.83 -12.84 0.53
N VAL A 21 1.19 -11.75 0.94
CA VAL A 21 -0.07 -11.76 1.72
C VAL A 21 -1.33 -11.67 0.87
N LYS A 22 -1.20 -11.68 -0.46
CA LYS A 22 -2.34 -11.61 -1.39
C LYS A 22 -3.42 -12.67 -1.11
N PRO A 23 -3.09 -13.96 -0.86
CA PRO A 23 -4.13 -14.96 -0.56
C PRO A 23 -4.92 -14.64 0.72
N ILE A 24 -4.26 -14.02 1.72
CA ILE A 24 -4.90 -13.63 2.98
C ILE A 24 -5.82 -12.43 2.74
N LEU A 25 -5.37 -11.44 1.96
CA LEU A 25 -6.19 -10.30 1.59
C LEU A 25 -7.42 -10.72 0.77
N ASP A 26 -7.26 -11.65 -0.17
CA ASP A 26 -8.37 -12.19 -0.96
C ASP A 26 -9.38 -12.92 -0.07
N TYR A 27 -8.91 -13.73 0.87
CA TYR A 27 -9.76 -14.41 1.85
C TYR A 27 -10.54 -13.41 2.73
N ILE A 28 -9.86 -12.36 3.22
CA ILE A 28 -10.47 -11.32 4.05
C ILE A 28 -11.48 -10.50 3.24
N ASN A 29 -11.20 -10.18 1.97
CA ASN A 29 -12.15 -9.44 1.13
C ASN A 29 -13.37 -10.29 0.75
N ALA A 30 -13.22 -11.61 0.63
CA ALA A 30 -14.33 -12.50 0.33
C ALA A 30 -15.24 -12.80 1.53
N ASN A 31 -14.68 -12.82 2.76
CA ASN A 31 -15.39 -13.30 3.96
C ASN A 31 -15.52 -12.26 5.07
N GLY A 32 -14.61 -11.30 5.13
CA GLY A 32 -14.67 -10.18 6.05
C GLY A 32 -15.60 -9.15 5.46
N ASN A 33 -16.70 -8.84 6.15
CA ASN A 33 -17.64 -7.77 5.81
C ASN A 33 -16.99 -6.37 5.98
N LEU A 34 -15.79 -6.17 5.44
CA LEU A 34 -15.06 -4.94 5.43
C LEU A 34 -15.68 -4.01 4.39
N ARG A 35 -15.92 -2.77 4.79
CA ARG A 35 -16.23 -1.71 3.82
C ARG A 35 -14.98 -1.39 3.03
N GLU A 36 -15.16 -0.82 1.84
CA GLU A 36 -14.07 -0.46 0.93
C GLU A 36 -12.92 0.29 1.64
N ALA A 37 -13.25 1.30 2.46
CA ALA A 37 -12.26 2.07 3.22
C ALA A 37 -11.43 1.22 4.20
N GLN A 38 -12.03 0.18 4.79
CA GLN A 38 -11.33 -0.73 5.71
C GLN A 38 -10.40 -1.68 4.95
N SER A 39 -10.85 -2.20 3.79
CA SER A 39 -9.98 -3.00 2.91
C SER A 39 -8.78 -2.20 2.42
N GLN A 40 -8.99 -0.93 2.02
CA GLN A 40 -7.90 -0.03 1.63
C GLN A 40 -6.93 0.26 2.78
N ALA A 41 -7.45 0.54 3.98
CA ALA A 41 -6.63 0.77 5.16
C ALA A 41 -5.77 -0.45 5.52
N LEU A 42 -6.35 -1.65 5.44
CA LEU A 42 -5.64 -2.91 5.67
C LEU A 42 -4.53 -3.12 4.63
N LEU A 43 -4.83 -2.90 3.35
CA LEU A 43 -3.85 -3.01 2.27
C LEU A 43 -2.68 -2.05 2.49
N VAL A 44 -2.96 -0.77 2.78
CA VAL A 44 -1.93 0.25 3.04
C VAL A 44 -1.09 -0.12 4.26
N TYR A 45 -1.72 -0.59 5.34
CA TYR A 45 -1.00 -1.02 6.54
C TYR A 45 -0.02 -2.16 6.24
N LEU A 46 -0.48 -3.20 5.55
CA LEU A 46 0.35 -4.36 5.23
C LEU A 46 1.48 -4.00 4.26
N PHE A 47 1.21 -3.14 3.28
CA PHE A 47 2.21 -2.62 2.37
C PHE A 47 3.33 -1.89 3.12
N LEU A 48 2.98 -0.95 4.01
CA LEU A 48 3.97 -0.20 4.80
C LEU A 48 4.74 -1.09 5.78
N LYS A 49 4.08 -2.10 6.34
CA LYS A 49 4.70 -3.02 7.28
C LYS A 49 5.70 -3.97 6.62
N ILE A 50 5.38 -4.46 5.42
CA ILE A 50 6.17 -5.47 4.72
C ILE A 50 7.17 -4.81 3.77
N GLU A 51 6.70 -4.11 2.74
CA GLU A 51 7.58 -3.45 1.76
C GLU A 51 8.28 -2.23 2.33
N GLY A 52 7.56 -1.45 3.15
CA GLY A 52 8.14 -0.30 3.86
C GLY A 52 9.00 -0.70 5.06
N GLU A 53 9.13 -2.00 5.36
CA GLU A 53 9.86 -2.54 6.52
C GLU A 53 9.45 -1.87 7.86
N ASN A 54 8.22 -1.36 7.94
CA ASN A 54 7.71 -0.60 9.09
C ASN A 54 8.57 0.63 9.46
N LYS A 55 9.33 1.17 8.50
CA LYS A 55 10.07 2.42 8.66
C LYS A 55 9.09 3.60 8.74
N PRO A 56 9.45 4.68 9.46
CA PRO A 56 8.60 5.86 9.51
C PRO A 56 8.45 6.49 8.12
N LEU A 57 7.26 7.05 7.83
CA LEU A 57 6.93 7.57 6.50
C LEU A 57 7.96 8.58 5.98
N TRP A 58 8.44 9.49 6.82
CA TRP A 58 9.45 10.49 6.42
C TRP A 58 10.73 9.85 5.87
N GLN A 59 11.15 8.71 6.43
CA GLN A 59 12.33 7.99 5.97
C GLN A 59 12.07 7.33 4.61
N LEU A 60 10.88 6.75 4.42
CA LEU A 60 10.47 6.20 3.13
C LEU A 60 10.47 7.29 2.04
N PHE A 61 9.95 8.48 2.34
CA PHE A 61 9.95 9.60 1.39
C PHE A 61 11.36 10.08 1.00
N VAL A 62 12.27 10.19 1.96
CA VAL A 62 13.65 10.64 1.68
C VAL A 62 14.49 9.56 0.99
N SER A 63 14.17 8.27 1.24
CA SER A 63 14.91 7.14 0.65
C SER A 63 14.60 6.86 -0.83
N GLY A 64 13.66 7.59 -1.44
CA GLY A 64 13.20 7.32 -2.81
C GLY A 64 12.29 6.08 -2.93
N PHE A 65 11.77 5.57 -1.82
CA PHE A 65 10.81 4.46 -1.81
C PHE A 65 9.51 4.81 -2.54
N PHE A 66 9.06 6.06 -2.41
CA PHE A 66 8.01 6.62 -3.23
C PHE A 66 8.63 7.41 -4.40
N PRO A 67 8.08 7.32 -5.62
CA PRO A 67 8.52 8.18 -6.72
C PRO A 67 8.33 9.65 -6.35
N ALA A 68 9.16 10.52 -6.92
CA ALA A 68 9.12 11.96 -6.63
C ALA A 68 7.71 12.51 -6.92
N MET A 69 7.17 13.31 -5.99
CA MET A 69 5.83 13.93 -6.13
C MET A 69 5.66 14.74 -7.43
N ASN A 70 6.75 15.13 -8.10
CA ASN A 70 6.73 15.85 -9.37
C ASN A 70 6.19 15.03 -10.56
N ASP A 71 6.14 13.70 -10.47
CA ASP A 71 5.59 12.86 -11.55
C ASP A 71 4.04 12.84 -11.58
N PHE A 72 3.37 13.49 -10.62
CA PHE A 72 1.91 13.55 -10.53
C PHE A 72 1.34 14.94 -10.88
N LEU A 73 2.16 15.85 -11.44
CA LEU A 73 1.75 17.15 -11.99
C LEU A 73 1.79 17.14 -13.52
N PHE A 74 0.88 16.38 -14.14
CA PHE A 74 0.48 16.55 -15.53
C PHE A 74 -1.03 16.36 -15.65
#